data_AF-A0A4Y2GAA8-F1
#
_entry.id   AF-A0A4Y2GAA8-F1
#
_cell.length_a   1.000
_cell.length_b   1.000
_cell.length_c   1.000
_cell.angle_alpha   90.00
_cell.angle_beta   90.00
_cell.angle_gamma   90.00
#
_symmetry.space_group_name_H-M   'P 1'
#
loop_
_entity.id
_entity.type
_entity.pdbx_description
1 polymer ?
#
loop_
_entity_poly.entity_id
_entity_poly.type
_entity_poly.pdbx_seq_one_letter_code
_entity_poly.pdbx_strand_id
1 'polypeptide(L)'
;MSRRNHLHDEMRWTAVGMLQSGARQSAVARELNVHRRHHRLWNHSQKDQNESGRRGSGRRRITITADDRYLLQCARRRRTLTARQLASQLSAALGRPISRQTVSRKTA
;
A
#
# COMPACT_ATOMS: atom_id res chain seq x y z
N MET A 1 27.30 -0.01 3.83
CA MET A 1 26.97 -0.73 5.07
C MET A 1 25.52 -0.43 5.46
N SER A 2 24.71 -1.45 5.75
CA SER A 2 23.24 -1.35 5.81
C SER A 2 22.76 -0.72 7.11
N ARG A 3 22.02 0.40 7.05
CA ARG A 3 21.41 1.10 8.22
C ARG A 3 20.59 0.17 9.13
N ARG A 4 20.06 -0.94 8.60
CA ARG A 4 19.30 -1.93 9.38
C ARG A 4 20.13 -2.64 10.44
N ASN A 5 21.43 -2.82 10.22
CA ASN A 5 22.30 -3.55 11.15
C ASN A 5 22.69 -2.66 12.34
N HIS A 6 22.94 -1.36 12.08
CA HIS A 6 23.36 -0.42 13.11
C HIS A 6 22.35 -0.27 14.26
N LEU A 7 21.06 -0.16 13.94
CA LEU A 7 20.00 -0.09 14.96
C LEU A 7 19.93 -1.36 15.80
N HIS A 8 20.11 -2.53 15.16
CA HIS A 8 20.04 -3.80 15.86
C HIS A 8 21.23 -3.99 16.80
N ASP A 9 22.39 -3.46 16.43
CA ASP A 9 23.59 -3.47 17.27
C ASP A 9 23.45 -2.47 18.43
N GLU A 10 22.92 -1.27 18.20
CA GLU A 10 22.64 -0.28 19.25
C GLU A 10 21.64 -0.82 20.29
N MET A 11 20.53 -1.41 19.83
CA MET A 11 19.55 -2.05 20.72
C MET A 11 20.15 -3.20 21.55
N ARG A 12 21.08 -3.97 20.98
CA ARG A 12 21.78 -5.05 21.68
C ARG A 12 22.72 -4.50 22.75
N TRP A 13 23.52 -3.49 22.43
CA TRP A 13 24.44 -2.88 23.39
C TRP A 13 23.71 -2.20 24.56
N THR A 14 22.61 -1.50 24.30
CA THR A 14 21.76 -0.92 25.34
C THR A 14 21.15 -1.98 26.26
N ALA A 15 20.65 -3.09 25.69
CA ALA A 15 20.10 -4.18 26.49
C ALA A 15 21.16 -4.84 27.40
N VAL A 16 22.37 -5.06 26.88
CA VAL A 16 23.48 -5.62 27.65
C VAL A 16 23.88 -4.70 28.80
N GLY A 17 24.03 -3.39 28.56
CA GLY A 17 24.38 -2.41 29.61
C GLY A 17 23.33 -2.30 30.72
N MET A 18 22.04 -2.38 30.36
CA MET A 18 20.96 -2.39 31.35
C MET A 18 20.96 -3.68 32.19
N LEU A 19 21.18 -4.85 31.57
CA LEU A 19 21.26 -6.11 32.31
C LEU A 19 22.48 -6.16 33.25
N GLN A 20 23.62 -5.63 32.80
CA GLN A 20 24.84 -5.54 33.62
C GLN A 20 24.70 -4.60 34.81
N SER A 21 23.88 -3.55 34.69
CA SER A 21 23.55 -2.64 35.81
C SER A 21 22.42 -3.17 36.73
N GLY A 22 21.98 -4.41 36.53
CA GLY A 22 20.97 -5.06 37.36
C GLY A 22 19.52 -4.69 37.02
N ALA A 23 19.27 -4.08 35.86
CA ALA A 23 17.92 -3.77 35.43
C ALA A 23 17.10 -5.05 35.23
N ARG A 24 15.84 -5.00 35.66
CA ARG A 24 14.89 -6.11 35.45
C ARG A 24 14.63 -6.29 33.97
N GLN A 25 14.48 -7.54 33.52
CA GLN A 25 14.19 -7.87 32.12
C GLN A 25 12.95 -7.14 31.58
N SER A 26 11.95 -6.86 32.42
CA SER A 26 10.77 -6.08 32.05
C SER A 26 11.07 -4.61 31.72
N ALA A 27 12.05 -4.00 32.39
CA ALA A 27 12.51 -2.65 32.08
C ALA A 27 13.24 -2.62 30.73
N VAL A 28 14.11 -3.61 30.49
CA VAL A 28 14.80 -3.78 29.19
C VAL A 28 13.80 -3.97 28.05
N ALA A 29 12.78 -4.81 28.24
CA ALA A 29 11.75 -5.05 27.23
C ALA A 29 10.93 -3.78 26.91
N ARG A 30 10.61 -2.96 27.91
CA ARG A 30 9.90 -1.69 27.72
C ARG A 30 10.74 -0.72 26.89
N GLU A 31 12.02 -0.57 27.24
CA GLU A 31 12.95 0.33 26.55
C GLU A 31 13.15 -0.07 25.08
N LEU A 32 13.40 -1.36 24.82
CA LEU A 32 13.54 -1.87 23.47
C LEU A 32 12.27 -1.69 22.63
N ASN A 33 11.10 -1.83 23.23
CA ASN A 33 9.83 -1.62 22.53
C ASN A 33 9.62 -0.13 22.20
N VAL A 34 10.04 0.78 23.08
CA VAL A 34 10.02 2.23 22.84
C VAL A 34 10.94 2.59 21.68
N HIS A 35 12.20 2.14 21.68
CA HIS A 35 13.13 2.34 20.57
C HIS A 35 12.57 1.79 19.23
N ARG A 36 12.00 0.58 19.24
CA ARG A 36 11.40 -0.04 18.05
C ARG A 36 10.21 0.75 17.51
N ARG A 37 9.38 1.35 18.37
CA ARG A 37 8.26 2.19 17.94
C ARG A 37 8.73 3.50 17.34
N HIS A 38 9.67 4.18 17.99
CA HIS A 38 10.26 5.43 17.48
C HIS A 38 10.91 5.23 16.12
N HIS A 39 11.70 4.17 15.95
CA HIS A 39 12.34 3.88 14.66
C HIS A 39 11.33 3.56 13.55
N ARG A 40 10.25 2.83 13.87
CA ARG A 40 9.16 2.59 12.89
C ARG A 40 8.47 3.89 12.49
N LEU A 41 8.18 4.74 13.47
CA LEU A 41 7.52 6.02 13.24
C LEU A 41 8.38 6.94 12.37
N TRP A 42 9.68 7.03 12.69
CA TRP A 42 10.65 7.81 11.91
C TRP A 42 10.73 7.34 10.46
N ASN A 43 10.85 6.03 10.23
CA ASN A 43 10.88 5.48 8.87
C ASN A 43 9.59 5.73 8.11
N HIS A 44 8.44 5.66 8.77
CA HIS A 44 7.16 5.94 8.12
C HIS A 44 7.08 7.42 7.72
N SER A 45 7.43 8.34 8.62
CA SER A 45 7.46 9.77 8.33
C SER A 45 8.42 10.12 7.20
N GLN A 46 9.61 9.52 7.17
CA GLN A 46 10.56 9.68 6.07
C GLN A 46 10.04 9.13 4.75
N LYS A 47 9.34 7.98 4.79
CA LYS A 47 8.71 7.40 3.61
C LYS A 47 7.59 8.29 3.08
N ASP A 48 6.77 8.86 3.95
CA ASP A 48 5.67 9.76 3.58
C ASP A 48 6.20 11.08 3.02
N GLN A 49 7.29 11.63 3.59
CA GLN A 49 7.99 12.79 3.03
C GLN A 49 8.61 12.47 1.67
N ASN A 50 9.22 11.31 1.51
CA ASN A 50 9.80 10.86 0.24
C ASN A 50 8.72 10.50 -0.81
N GLU A 51 7.53 10.08 -0.38
CA GLU A 51 6.36 9.79 -1.22
C GLU A 51 5.57 11.05 -1.59
N SER A 52 5.64 12.13 -0.79
CA SER A 52 5.02 13.42 -1.15
C SER A 52 5.54 14.00 -2.48
N GLY A 53 6.76 13.61 -2.90
CA GLY A 53 7.35 13.97 -4.20
C GLY A 53 6.99 13.04 -5.37
N ARG A 54 6.45 11.84 -5.10
CA ARG A 54 6.03 10.88 -6.14
C ARG A 54 4.53 10.66 -6.00
N ARG A 55 3.73 11.32 -6.85
CA ARG A 55 2.34 10.89 -7.09
C ARG A 55 2.37 9.38 -7.30
N GLY A 56 1.85 8.62 -6.34
CA GLY A 56 2.00 7.18 -6.31
C GLY A 56 1.66 6.62 -7.68
N SER A 57 2.57 5.82 -8.24
CA SER A 57 2.22 4.97 -9.36
C SER A 57 1.10 4.06 -8.88
N GLY A 58 -0.14 4.50 -9.11
CA GLY A 58 -1.31 3.77 -8.71
C GLY A 58 -1.33 2.41 -9.39
N ARG A 59 -2.28 1.57 -9.01
CA ARG A 59 -2.54 0.30 -9.69
C ARG A 59 -2.57 0.52 -11.21
N ARG A 60 -1.78 -0.28 -11.95
CA ARG A 60 -1.69 -0.22 -13.41
C ARG A 60 -3.10 -0.17 -14.01
N ARG A 61 -3.40 0.94 -14.67
CA ARG A 61 -4.74 1.23 -15.18
C ARG A 61 -4.94 0.42 -16.46
N ILE A 62 -5.83 -0.58 -16.40
CA ILE A 62 -6.14 -1.46 -17.54
C ILE A 62 -6.99 -0.73 -18.58
N THR A 63 -7.90 0.14 -18.14
CA THR A 63 -8.79 0.93 -19.00
C THR A 63 -8.28 2.36 -19.16
N ILE A 64 -8.46 2.95 -20.34
CA ILE A 64 -8.13 4.36 -20.56
C ILE A 64 -9.33 5.27 -20.29
N THR A 65 -9.13 6.59 -20.33
CA THR A 65 -10.20 7.56 -20.02
C THR A 65 -11.39 7.48 -20.99
N ALA A 66 -11.17 7.04 -22.23
CA ALA A 66 -12.26 6.79 -23.19
C ALA A 66 -13.16 5.62 -22.74
N ASP A 67 -12.56 4.48 -22.39
CA ASP A 67 -13.26 3.29 -21.89
C ASP A 67 -14.12 3.63 -20.67
N ASP A 68 -13.58 4.43 -19.74
CA ASP A 68 -14.26 4.80 -18.51
C ASP A 68 -15.51 5.66 -18.78
N ARG A 69 -15.41 6.60 -19.73
CA ARG A 69 -16.55 7.41 -20.18
C ARG A 69 -17.62 6.56 -20.87
N TYR A 70 -17.20 5.60 -21.70
CA TYR A 70 -18.12 4.66 -22.34
C TYR A 70 -18.87 3.81 -21.30
N LEU A 71 -18.15 3.26 -20.31
CA LEU A 71 -18.76 2.47 -19.24
C LEU A 71 -19.78 3.28 -18.42
N LEU A 72 -19.45 4.53 -18.08
CA LEU A 72 -20.37 5.42 -17.35
C LEU A 72 -21.62 5.74 -18.17
N GLN A 73 -21.46 5.99 -19.47
CA GLN A 73 -22.58 6.26 -20.37
C GLN A 73 -23.47 5.03 -20.55
N CYS A 74 -22.87 3.84 -20.69
CA CYS A 74 -23.59 2.57 -20.75
C CYS A 74 -24.34 2.26 -19.45
N ALA A 75 -23.72 2.48 -18.29
CA ALA A 75 -24.37 2.30 -16.99
C ALA A 75 -25.59 3.23 -16.83
N ARG A 76 -25.51 4.47 -17.34
CA ARG A 76 -26.62 5.43 -17.33
C ARG A 76 -27.76 5.04 -18.29
N ARG A 77 -27.42 4.67 -19.53
CA ARG A 77 -28.41 4.39 -20.59
C ARG A 77 -29.00 2.99 -20.55
N ARG A 78 -28.25 2.00 -20.07
CA ARG A 78 -28.57 0.58 -20.11
C ARG A 78 -28.43 -0.04 -18.74
N ARG A 79 -29.25 0.43 -17.79
CA ARG A 79 -29.27 -0.03 -16.38
C ARG A 79 -29.50 -1.54 -16.21
N THR A 80 -30.05 -2.21 -17.23
CA THR A 80 -30.30 -3.65 -17.24
C THR A 80 -29.07 -4.49 -17.61
N LEU A 81 -28.00 -3.88 -18.15
CA LEU A 81 -26.80 -4.61 -18.53
C LEU A 81 -25.94 -4.94 -17.31
N THR A 82 -25.56 -6.21 -17.20
CA THR A 82 -24.66 -6.68 -16.15
C THR A 82 -23.22 -6.25 -16.43
N ALA A 83 -22.43 -6.05 -15.37
CA ALA A 83 -21.00 -5.75 -15.49
C ALA A 83 -20.23 -6.82 -16.29
N ARG A 84 -20.70 -8.07 -16.33
CA ARG A 84 -20.12 -9.14 -17.14
C ARG A 84 -20.37 -8.92 -18.64
N GLN A 85 -21.60 -8.58 -19.02
CA GLN A 85 -21.94 -8.26 -20.41
C GLN A 85 -21.15 -7.04 -20.91
N LEU A 86 -21.04 -6.00 -20.09
CA LEU A 86 -20.22 -4.82 -20.41
C LEU A 86 -18.73 -5.16 -20.54
N ALA A 87 -18.20 -6.02 -19.66
CA ALA A 87 -16.82 -6.47 -19.75
C ALA A 87 -16.56 -7.25 -21.05
N SER A 88 -17.47 -8.15 -21.45
CA SER A 88 -17.37 -8.88 -22.71
C SER A 88 -17.42 -7.97 -23.94
N GLN A 89 -18.33 -6.99 -23.98
CA GLN A 89 -18.42 -6.02 -25.07
C GLN A 89 -17.14 -5.18 -25.18
N LEU A 90 -16.64 -4.68 -24.05
CA LEU A 90 -15.43 -3.86 -24.01
C LEU A 90 -14.19 -4.68 -24.39
N SER A 91 -14.12 -5.94 -23.95
CA SER A 91 -13.04 -6.87 -24.29
C SER A 91 -13.01 -7.20 -25.78
N ALA A 92 -14.18 -7.40 -26.39
CA ALA A 92 -14.30 -7.66 -27.83
C ALA A 92 -13.90 -6.44 -28.67
N ALA A 93 -14.31 -5.23 -28.26
CA ALA A 93 -13.96 -4.00 -28.97
C ALA A 93 -12.48 -3.64 -28.88
N LEU A 94 -11.83 -3.91 -27.73
CA LEU A 94 -10.46 -3.51 -27.47
C LEU A 94 -9.43 -4.62 -27.75
N GLY A 95 -9.87 -5.83 -28.09
CA GLY A 95 -8.99 -6.98 -28.33
C GLY A 95 -8.15 -7.40 -27.11
N ARG A 96 -8.53 -6.99 -25.90
CA ARG A 96 -7.80 -7.29 -24.65
C ARG A 96 -8.75 -7.75 -23.55
N PRO A 97 -8.36 -8.72 -22.71
CA PRO A 97 -9.22 -9.23 -21.65
C PRO A 97 -9.48 -8.16 -20.59
N ILE A 98 -10.75 -7.87 -20.32
CA ILE A 98 -11.17 -6.95 -19.27
C ILE A 98 -11.98 -7.70 -18.23
N SER A 99 -11.55 -7.64 -16.97
CA SER A 99 -12.24 -8.30 -15.86
C SER A 99 -13.53 -7.58 -15.48
N ARG A 100 -14.55 -8.37 -15.10
CA ARG A 100 -15.80 -7.89 -14.48
C ARG A 100 -15.54 -6.92 -13.32
N GLN A 101 -14.52 -7.17 -12.50
CA GLN A 101 -14.20 -6.28 -11.36
C GLN A 101 -13.75 -4.89 -11.81
N THR A 102 -13.07 -4.78 -12.95
CA THR A 102 -12.64 -3.49 -13.50
C THR A 102 -13.84 -2.66 -13.93
N VAL A 103 -14.82 -3.29 -14.57
CA VAL A 103 -16.08 -2.65 -14.96
C VAL A 103 -16.93 -2.30 -13.74
N SER A 104 -17.09 -3.24 -12.81
CA SER A 104 -17.91 -3.04 -11.60
C SER A 104 -17.44 -1.86 -10.74
N ARG A 105 -16.13 -1.60 -10.65
CA ARG A 105 -15.60 -0.44 -9.91
C ARG A 105 -15.93 0.91 -10.57
N LYS A 106 -16.40 0.90 -11.83
CA LYS A 106 -16.69 2.10 -12.63
C LYS A 106 -18.17 2.30 -12.88
N THR A 107 -18.95 1.23 -12.75
CA THR A 107 -20.40 1.22 -12.97
C THR A 107 -21.22 1.05 -11.70
N ALA A 108 -20.56 0.76 -10.55
CA ALA A 108 -21.16 0.90 -9.22
C ALA A 108 -21.22 2.38 -8.85
#